data_AF-A0A9D1FVT6-F1
#
_entry.id   AF-A0A9D1FVT6-F1
#
_cell.length_a   1.000
_cell.length_b   1.000
_cell.length_c   1.000
_cell.angle_alpha   90.00
_cell.angle_beta   90.00
_cell.angle_gamma   90.00
#
_symmetry.space_group_name_H-M   'P 1'
#
loop_
_entity.id
_entity.type
_entity.pdbx_description
1 polymer ?
#
loop_
_entity_poly.entity_id
_entity_poly.type
_entity_poly.pdbx_seq_one_letter_code
_entity_poly.pdbx_strand_id
1 'polypeptide(L)' 'MDKITIRSDRDTDYIFQYKGEDVTLKAGSILSIADGLNHVVLPTCAMKIANNLIIIKEDVKKN' A
#
# COMPACT_ATOMS: atom_id res chain seq x y z
N MET A 1 -5.77 -17.99 4.00
CA MET A 1 -4.61 -17.12 4.24
C MET A 1 -4.57 -16.21 3.04
N ASP A 2 -5.11 -15.02 3.20
CA ASP A 2 -5.58 -14.25 2.06
C ASP A 2 -4.47 -13.34 1.56
N LYS A 3 -3.85 -13.77 0.46
CA LYS A 3 -2.91 -12.93 -0.29
C LYS A 3 -3.64 -11.64 -0.68
N ILE A 4 -3.06 -10.50 -0.31
CA ILE A 4 -3.53 -9.20 -0.77
C ILE A 4 -2.61 -8.69 -1.88
N THR A 5 -3.17 -7.95 -2.81
CA THR A 5 -2.41 -7.22 -3.82
C THR A 5 -2.52 -5.74 -3.50
N ILE A 6 -1.41 -5.02 -3.54
CA ILE A 6 -1.35 -3.56 -3.38
C ILE A 6 -0.89 -2.99 -4.71
N ARG A 7 -1.63 -2.00 -5.21
CA ARG A 7 -1.28 -1.25 -6.42
C ARG A 7 -1.14 0.23 -6.05
N SER A 8 -0.03 0.82 -6.46
CA SER A 8 0.15 2.26 -6.39
C SER A 8 -0.41 2.89 -7.66
N ASP A 9 -1.41 3.77 -7.51
CA ASP A 9 -1.81 4.69 -8.57
C ASP A 9 -1.14 6.07 -8.38
N ARG A 10 -0.11 6.16 -7.51
CA ARG A 10 0.68 7.39 -7.30
C ARG A 10 1.72 7.55 -8.40
N ASP A 11 2.01 8.82 -8.70
CA ASP A 11 3.13 9.23 -9.58
C ASP A 11 4.49 9.22 -8.86
N THR A 12 4.49 9.05 -7.54
CA THR A 12 5.70 8.98 -6.71
C THR A 12 5.81 7.63 -6.01
N ASP A 13 7.05 7.26 -5.67
CA ASP A 13 7.31 6.12 -4.80
C ASP A 13 6.61 6.29 -3.44
N TYR A 14 6.15 5.18 -2.89
CA TYR A 14 5.45 5.13 -1.62
C TYR A 14 6.14 4.17 -0.67
N ILE A 15 6.49 4.65 0.52
CA ILE A 15 7.15 3.86 1.55
C ILE A 15 6.12 3.53 2.63
N PHE A 16 6.03 2.26 2.98
CA PHE A 16 5.19 1.77 4.06
C PHE A 16 5.95 0.70 4.85
N GLN A 17 5.49 0.42 6.07
CA GLN A 17 6.12 -0.64 6.87
C GLN A 17 5.43 -1.97 6.65
N TYR A 18 6.23 -3.01 6.41
CA TYR A 18 5.80 -4.40 6.38
C TYR A 18 6.71 -5.24 7.27
N LYS A 19 6.14 -5.90 8.27
CA LYS A 19 6.89 -6.71 9.27
C LYS A 19 8.01 -5.93 9.98
N GLY A 20 7.85 -4.61 10.12
CA GLY A 20 8.83 -3.73 10.74
C GLY A 20 9.94 -3.24 9.81
N GLU A 21 9.91 -3.62 8.53
CA GLU A 21 10.83 -3.14 7.51
C GLU A 21 10.15 -2.11 6.60
N ASP A 22 10.91 -1.11 6.15
CA ASP A 22 10.43 -0.14 5.17
C ASP A 22 10.43 -0.79 3.77
N VAL A 23 9.24 -0.87 3.18
CA VAL A 23 9.02 -1.38 1.84
C VAL A 23 8.64 -0.23 0.92
N THR A 24 9.43 -0.07 -0.15
CA THR A 24 9.14 0.90 -1.20
C THR A 24 8.28 0.27 -2.30
N LEU A 25 7.04 0.75 -2.41
CA LEU A 25 6.17 0.52 -3.56
C LEU A 25 6.43 1.61 -4.59
N LYS A 26 7.04 1.24 -5.71
CA LYS A 26 7.36 2.20 -6.78
C LYS A 26 6.10 2.81 -7.40
N ALA A 27 6.19 4.03 -7.93
CA ALA A 27 5.13 4.66 -8.70
C ALA A 27 4.57 3.72 -9.79
N GLY A 28 3.24 3.61 -9.89
CA GLY A 28 2.56 2.73 -10.85
C GLY A 28 2.78 1.22 -10.67
N SER A 29 3.48 0.77 -9.63
CA SER A 29 3.84 -0.63 -9.44
C SER A 29 2.82 -1.42 -8.61
N ILE A 30 2.94 -2.75 -8.67
CA ILE A 30 2.07 -3.70 -7.98
C ILE A 30 2.93 -4.60 -7.09
N LEU A 31 2.49 -4.82 -5.86
CA LEU A 31 3.12 -5.71 -4.88
C LEU A 31 2.08 -6.72 -4.36
N SER A 32 2.48 -7.97 -4.16
CA SER A 32 1.64 -8.98 -3.49
C SER A 32 2.19 -9.31 -2.11
N ILE A 33 1.32 -9.34 -1.09
CA ILE A 33 1.67 -9.66 0.29
C ILE A 33 0.94 -10.93 0.70
N ALA A 34 1.73 -11.96 1.07
CA ALA A 34 1.22 -13.29 1.41
C ALA A 34 0.49 -13.35 2.76
N ASP A 35 0.86 -12.48 3.69
CA ASP A 35 0.34 -12.46 5.08
C ASP A 35 -0.82 -11.46 5.29
N GLY A 36 -1.44 -11.00 4.20
CA GLY A 36 -2.51 -10.00 4.27
C GLY A 36 -2.04 -8.64 4.82
N LEU A 37 -2.93 -7.93 5.50
CA LEU A 37 -2.67 -6.62 6.11
C LEU A 37 -2.09 -6.69 7.54
N ASN A 38 -1.98 -7.88 8.14
CA ASN A 38 -1.69 -8.05 9.57
C ASN A 38 -0.39 -7.38 10.04
N HIS A 39 0.57 -7.21 9.13
CA HIS A 39 1.88 -6.61 9.41
C HIS A 39 2.15 -5.37 8.56
N VAL A 40 1.12 -4.80 7.93
CA VAL A 40 1.24 -3.66 7.04
C VAL A 40 0.79 -2.40 7.77
N VAL A 41 1.67 -1.39 7.83
CA VAL A 41 1.35 -0.07 8.39
C VAL A 41 1.47 0.97 7.28
N LEU A 42 0.33 1.61 6.96
CA LEU A 42 0.21 2.59 5.88
C LEU A 42 0.19 4.00 6.48
N PRO A 43 1.23 4.83 6.27
CA PRO A 43 1.27 6.19 6.80
C PRO A 43 0.27 7.12 6.11
N THR A 44 -0.93 7.26 6.70
CA THR A 44 -1.92 8.33 6.42
C THR A 44 -2.15 8.67 4.93
N CYS A 45 -2.72 7.76 4.16
CA CYS A 45 -3.11 7.99 2.75
C CYS A 45 -4.59 7.75 2.52
N ALA A 46 -5.16 8.36 1.47
CA ALA A 46 -6.46 7.97 0.95
C ALA A 46 -6.35 6.60 0.27
N MET A 47 -7.10 5.61 0.77
CA MET A 47 -7.05 4.22 0.30
C MET A 47 -8.44 3.74 -0.12
N LYS A 48 -8.48 2.86 -1.14
CA LYS A 48 -9.69 2.14 -1.53
C LYS A 48 -9.40 0.64 -1.56
N ILE A 49 -10.27 -0.16 -0.94
CA ILE A 49 -10.22 -1.62 -0.95
C ILE A 49 -11.32 -2.14 -1.89
N ALA A 50 -10.96 -2.96 -2.87
CA ALA A 50 -11.90 -3.65 -3.75
C ALA A 50 -11.34 -5.01 -4.18
N ASN A 51 -12.10 -6.11 -4.05
CA ASN A 51 -11.67 -7.45 -4.49
C ASN A 51 -10.26 -7.85 -4.01
N ASN A 52 -9.93 -7.65 -2.72
CA ASN A 52 -8.60 -7.88 -2.14
C ASN A 52 -7.44 -7.07 -2.76
N LEU A 53 -7.76 -6.02 -3.54
CA LEU A 53 -6.83 -5.03 -4.06
C LEU A 53 -6.91 -3.76 -3.22
N ILE A 54 -5.75 -3.30 -2.73
CA ILE A 54 -5.62 -1.99 -2.09
C ILE A 54 -5.05 -1.04 -3.13
N ILE A 55 -5.78 0.04 -3.38
CA ILE A 55 -5.37 1.11 -4.27
C ILE A 55 -4.95 2.29 -3.40
N ILE A 56 -3.67 2.67 -3.51
CA ILE A 56 -3.11 3.83 -2.83
C ILE A 56 -3.17 5.02 -3.77
N LYS A 57 -3.90 6.05 -3.36
CA LYS A 57 -4.01 7.33 -4.06
C LYS A 57 -3.08 8.35 -3.39
N GLU A 58 -3.57 9.54 -3.12
CA GLU A 58 -2.78 10.64 -2.55
C GLU A 58 -2.79 10.63 -1.01
N ASP A 59 -1.84 11.36 -0.43
CA ASP A 59 -1.80 11.59 1.01
C ASP A 59 -2.99 12.44 1.47
N VAL A 60 -3.58 12.08 2.61
CA VAL A 60 -4.70 12.82 3.20
C VAL A 60 -4.25 14.08 3.94
N LYS A 61 -2.94 14.27 4.12
CA LYS A 61 -2.37 15.52 4.64
C LYS A 61 -2.43 16.59 3.53
N LYS A 62 -3.59 17.22 3.41
CA LYS A 62 -3.73 18.50 2.70
C LYS A 62 -3.05 19.57 3.54
N ASN A 63 -1.95 20.13 3.03
CA ASN A 63 -1.59 21.52 3.36
C ASN A 63 -2.52 22.45 2.57
#